data_AF-A0A0L1IKW7-F1
#
_entry.id   AF-A0A0L1IKW7-F1
#
_cell.length_a   1.000
_cell.length_b   1.000
_cell.length_c   1.000
_cell.angle_alpha   90.00
_cell.angle_beta   90.00
_cell.angle_gamma   90.00
#
_symmetry.space_group_name_H-M   'P 1'
#
loop_
_entity.id
_entity.type
_entity.pdbx_description
1 polymer ?
#
loop_
_entity_poly.entity_id
_entity_poly.type
_entity_poly.pdbx_seq_one_letter_code
_entity_poly.pdbx_strand_id
1 'polypeptide(L)'
;MPDKSYFVFTYFYRIENWTLEEIKAFFEGQPPEYQIKLTAYQWKTRLGELKIFKNLSPEEKIYIRAKLAEKKGTWSRLFFVGDVLFENPEIENLCKRIGPFDGHTGPPGRREVVFIDLPFDFDRLKQPYEFRNFQLLLFNARIHFEDCFARGIWAPDHQGLYGRSPTLQLELKKLTRQHNLIFDALKKFKVKDEPSAQALLLTARSSYSEIVNNTHHRQFPDILAILFMLHRAGKYEFQQSMRDNLLTLARTLLPENDPRRGMFECLEQLRLDEIGHYYSTFNTYCRHLWGQKVGDDYKAYYSFHQASFPRVPQGGFYSIYEGKSIYQIRSILAWSDTSLGMYSPETSCLWLTALNYLWDEGKTQDLISVGRLLCQRIVSLELHRRLESQQLNLDGSVACFLLGRAEEADGRLGDAQDNYFCAVNLRNEIIASETWDPIRVASLERLLLLSLRVGDSSAWERWDAMLKRMYNSS
;
A
#
# COMPACT_ATOMS: atom_id res chain seq x y z
N MET A 1 2.25 -13.81 23.97
CA MET A 1 1.89 -14.26 22.61
C MET A 1 0.38 -14.46 22.58
N PRO A 2 -0.35 -13.96 21.57
CA PRO A 2 -1.73 -14.38 21.38
C PRO A 2 -1.77 -15.90 21.38
N ASP A 3 -2.73 -16.46 22.13
CA ASP A 3 -2.94 -17.90 22.14
C ASP A 3 -3.19 -18.34 20.69
N LYS A 4 -2.30 -19.16 20.09
CA LYS A 4 -2.50 -19.66 18.71
C LYS A 4 -3.88 -20.28 18.54
N SER A 5 -4.45 -20.77 19.64
CA SER A 5 -5.82 -21.27 19.72
C SER A 5 -6.86 -20.22 19.32
N TYR A 6 -6.70 -18.94 19.70
CA TYR A 6 -7.62 -17.85 19.36
C TYR A 6 -7.82 -17.70 17.85
N PHE A 7 -6.73 -17.67 17.07
CA PHE A 7 -6.83 -17.49 15.62
C PHE A 7 -7.44 -18.71 14.93
N VAL A 8 -7.08 -19.92 15.37
CA VAL A 8 -7.65 -21.15 14.83
C VAL A 8 -9.15 -21.23 15.12
N PHE A 9 -9.57 -20.92 16.35
CA PHE A 9 -10.99 -20.91 16.70
C PHE A 9 -11.75 -19.82 15.96
N THR A 10 -11.17 -18.63 15.81
CA THR A 10 -11.79 -17.55 15.06
C THR A 10 -11.95 -17.94 13.59
N TYR A 11 -10.91 -18.50 12.98
CA TYR A 11 -10.97 -18.99 11.60
C TYR A 11 -12.14 -19.96 11.39
N PHE A 12 -12.16 -21.08 12.13
CA PHE A 12 -13.19 -22.09 11.92
C PHE A 12 -14.59 -21.63 12.35
N TYR A 13 -14.71 -21.02 13.53
CA TYR A 13 -16.03 -20.69 14.08
C TYR A 13 -16.66 -19.46 13.46
N ARG A 14 -15.86 -18.46 13.10
CA ARG A 14 -16.36 -17.15 12.65
C ARG A 14 -16.25 -16.93 11.16
N ILE A 15 -15.18 -17.41 10.51
CA ILE A 15 -14.93 -17.17 9.08
C ILE A 15 -15.47 -18.33 8.25
N GLU A 16 -15.12 -19.56 8.62
CA GLU A 16 -15.68 -20.77 7.99
C GLU A 16 -17.11 -21.07 8.45
N ASN A 17 -17.59 -20.34 9.47
CA ASN A 17 -18.92 -20.46 10.07
C ASN A 17 -19.26 -21.88 10.56
N TRP A 18 -18.26 -22.69 10.92
CA TRP A 18 -18.47 -24.03 11.45
C TRP A 18 -19.35 -24.01 12.72
N THR A 19 -20.13 -25.05 12.88
CA THR A 19 -20.87 -25.38 14.09
C THR A 19 -19.92 -25.78 15.22
N LEU A 20 -20.44 -25.81 16.45
CA LEU A 20 -19.63 -26.22 17.59
C LEU A 20 -19.21 -27.69 17.46
N GLU A 21 -20.10 -28.49 16.88
CA GLU A 21 -19.95 -29.91 16.60
C GLU A 21 -18.83 -30.16 15.59
N GLU A 22 -18.77 -29.38 14.51
CA GLU A 22 -17.71 -29.47 13.49
C GLU A 22 -16.34 -29.10 14.08
N ILE A 23 -16.26 -28.02 14.87
CA ILE A 23 -15.02 -27.64 15.56
C ILE A 23 -14.57 -28.74 16.51
N LYS A 24 -15.50 -29.27 17.31
CA LYS A 24 -15.21 -30.35 18.23
C LYS A 24 -14.67 -31.57 17.48
N ALA A 25 -15.35 -32.00 16.42
CA ALA A 25 -14.92 -33.14 15.60
C ALA A 25 -13.52 -32.91 15.00
N PHE A 26 -13.23 -31.71 14.50
CA PHE A 26 -11.93 -31.35 13.96
C PHE A 26 -10.81 -31.50 14.98
N PHE A 27 -10.96 -30.92 16.18
CA PHE A 27 -9.93 -30.98 17.23
C PHE A 27 -9.84 -32.36 17.90
N GLU A 28 -10.93 -33.12 17.96
CA GLU A 28 -10.90 -34.50 18.44
C GLU A 28 -10.29 -35.46 17.41
N GLY A 29 -10.28 -35.11 16.12
CA GLY A 29 -9.64 -35.87 15.05
C GLY A 29 -8.15 -35.58 14.85
N GLN A 30 -7.57 -34.61 15.56
CA GLN A 30 -6.14 -34.28 15.46
C GLN A 30 -5.25 -35.35 16.13
N PRO A 31 -3.95 -35.42 15.75
CA PRO A 31 -2.96 -36.24 16.46
C PRO A 31 -2.96 -35.96 17.98
N PRO A 32 -2.59 -36.93 18.84
CA PRO A 32 -2.73 -36.82 20.30
C PRO A 32 -2.12 -35.56 20.91
N GLU A 33 -1.03 -35.06 20.33
CA GLU A 33 -0.32 -33.84 20.75
C GLU A 33 -1.09 -32.52 20.47
N TYR A 34 -2.09 -32.55 19.58
CA TYR A 34 -2.95 -31.42 19.23
C TYR A 34 -4.44 -31.67 19.53
N GLN A 35 -4.76 -32.83 20.13
CA GLN A 35 -6.12 -33.25 20.38
C GLN A 35 -6.75 -32.46 21.55
N ILE A 36 -7.88 -31.81 21.32
CA ILE A 36 -8.63 -31.08 22.37
C ILE A 36 -9.97 -31.80 22.61
N LYS A 37 -10.06 -32.52 23.74
CA LYS A 37 -11.30 -33.19 24.18
C LYS A 37 -12.02 -32.33 25.21
N LEU A 38 -13.09 -31.66 24.78
CA LEU A 38 -13.92 -30.81 25.65
C LEU A 38 -15.40 -31.15 25.44
N THR A 39 -16.19 -31.02 26.51
CA THR A 39 -17.65 -31.05 26.43
C THR A 39 -18.19 -29.81 25.72
N ALA A 40 -19.43 -29.85 25.24
CA ALA A 40 -20.06 -28.68 24.60
C ALA A 40 -20.12 -27.45 25.53
N TYR A 41 -20.30 -27.66 26.83
CA TYR A 41 -20.28 -26.58 27.83
C TYR A 41 -18.89 -25.96 27.97
N GLN A 42 -17.84 -26.79 28.05
CA GLN A 42 -16.45 -26.31 28.10
C GLN A 42 -16.06 -25.58 26.82
N TRP A 43 -16.49 -26.05 25.64
CA TRP A 43 -16.29 -25.34 24.39
C TRP A 43 -16.96 -23.95 24.38
N LYS A 44 -18.22 -23.85 24.81
CA LYS A 44 -18.93 -22.57 24.93
C LYS A 44 -18.24 -21.63 25.92
N THR A 45 -17.77 -22.17 27.04
CA THR A 45 -17.03 -21.42 28.06
C THR A 45 -15.73 -20.88 27.48
N ARG A 46 -14.93 -21.73 26.82
CA ARG A 46 -13.67 -21.33 26.18
C ARG A 46 -13.84 -20.29 25.09
N LEU A 47 -14.83 -20.46 24.21
CA LEU A 47 -15.18 -19.44 23.20
C LEU A 47 -15.60 -18.12 23.87
N GLY A 48 -16.33 -18.20 24.99
CA GLY A 48 -16.73 -17.05 25.79
C GLY A 48 -15.55 -16.31 26.43
N GLU A 49 -14.61 -17.04 27.02
CA GLU A 49 -13.36 -16.51 27.60
C GLU A 49 -12.50 -15.82 26.54
N LEU A 50 -12.43 -16.41 25.34
CA LEU A 50 -11.74 -15.84 24.17
C LEU A 50 -12.56 -14.74 23.48
N LYS A 51 -13.77 -14.44 23.97
CA LYS A 51 -14.71 -13.46 23.40
C LYS A 51 -15.11 -13.73 21.94
N ILE A 52 -15.09 -15.00 21.51
CA ILE A 52 -15.45 -15.44 20.17
C ILE A 52 -16.93 -15.85 20.16
N PHE A 53 -17.77 -15.05 19.51
CA PHE A 53 -19.22 -15.28 19.46
C PHE A 53 -19.75 -15.04 18.06
N LYS A 54 -20.67 -15.86 17.51
CA LYS A 54 -21.25 -15.60 16.17
C LYS A 54 -22.07 -14.31 16.11
N ASN A 55 -22.96 -14.11 17.07
CA ASN A 55 -23.97 -13.05 17.03
C ASN A 55 -23.59 -11.82 17.84
N LEU A 56 -24.09 -10.66 17.39
CA LEU A 56 -24.00 -9.40 18.11
C LEU A 56 -24.87 -9.38 19.37
N SER A 57 -24.34 -8.91 20.50
CA SER A 57 -25.11 -8.65 21.73
C SER A 57 -25.97 -7.39 21.58
N PRO A 58 -27.08 -7.23 22.32
CA PRO A 58 -27.91 -6.01 22.25
C PRO A 58 -27.10 -4.71 22.42
N GLU A 59 -26.15 -4.67 23.35
CA GLU A 59 -25.24 -3.54 23.58
C GLU A 59 -24.38 -3.21 22.34
N GLU A 60 -23.77 -4.22 21.71
CA GLU A 60 -23.00 -4.06 20.47
C GLU A 60 -23.86 -3.47 19.35
N LYS A 61 -25.11 -3.93 19.23
CA LYS A 61 -26.04 -3.43 18.20
C LYS A 61 -26.40 -1.96 18.43
N ILE A 62 -26.68 -1.58 19.67
CA ILE A 62 -27.01 -0.20 20.04
C ILE A 62 -25.81 0.71 19.79
N TYR A 63 -24.61 0.29 20.19
CA TYR A 63 -23.37 1.04 19.97
C TYR A 63 -23.08 1.28 18.48
N ILE A 64 -23.21 0.24 17.64
CA ILE A 64 -23.05 0.37 16.19
C ILE A 64 -24.05 1.36 15.59
N ARG A 65 -25.33 1.27 15.99
CA ARG A 65 -26.37 2.19 15.50
C ARG A 65 -26.06 3.65 15.88
N ALA A 66 -25.68 3.90 17.13
CA ALA A 66 -25.34 5.24 17.59
C ALA A 66 -24.19 5.84 16.76
N LYS A 67 -23.14 5.06 16.49
CA LYS A 67 -22.00 5.49 15.66
C LYS A 67 -22.34 5.73 14.19
N LEU A 68 -23.33 5.01 13.66
CA LEU A 68 -23.84 5.23 12.30
C LEU A 68 -24.65 6.52 12.17
N ALA A 69 -25.36 6.94 13.23
CA ALA A 69 -26.10 8.20 13.22
C ALA A 69 -25.17 9.44 13.23
N GLU A 70 -23.98 9.33 13.83
CA GLU A 70 -23.04 10.46 13.99
C GLU A 70 -22.32 10.85 12.69
N LYS A 71 -22.00 9.89 11.82
CA LYS A 71 -21.15 10.09 10.63
C LYS A 71 -21.37 8.96 9.62
N LYS A 72 -21.38 9.30 8.32
CA LYS A 72 -21.35 8.44 7.10
C LYS A 72 -22.26 7.18 7.08
N GLY A 73 -22.59 6.69 5.87
CA GLY A 73 -23.44 5.49 5.72
C GLY A 73 -22.71 4.17 6.00
N THR A 74 -23.45 3.08 6.19
CA THR A 74 -22.91 1.72 6.45
C THR A 74 -21.88 1.30 5.40
N TRP A 75 -22.11 1.60 4.13
CA TRP A 75 -21.24 1.17 3.02
C TRP A 75 -19.89 1.86 2.95
N SER A 76 -19.75 3.01 3.62
CA SER A 76 -18.48 3.75 3.68
C SER A 76 -17.59 3.32 4.84
N ARG A 77 -17.83 2.13 5.42
CA ARG A 77 -17.14 1.61 6.60
C ARG A 77 -16.92 0.11 6.54
N LEU A 78 -15.82 -0.31 7.15
CA LEU A 78 -15.63 -1.69 7.60
C LEU A 78 -15.99 -1.79 9.08
N PHE A 79 -16.77 -2.80 9.44
CA PHE A 79 -17.18 -3.09 10.82
C PHE A 79 -16.44 -4.32 11.30
N PHE A 80 -15.59 -4.18 12.31
CA PHE A 80 -14.95 -5.32 12.95
C PHE A 80 -15.51 -5.50 14.35
N VAL A 81 -15.80 -6.75 14.71
CA VAL A 81 -16.22 -7.09 16.07
C VAL A 81 -15.46 -8.32 16.55
N GLY A 82 -14.59 -8.14 17.56
CA GLY A 82 -13.63 -9.16 17.99
C GLY A 82 -12.76 -9.66 16.83
N ASP A 83 -12.15 -8.74 16.10
CA ASP A 83 -11.21 -8.96 14.98
C ASP A 83 -11.77 -9.55 13.68
N VAL A 84 -13.08 -9.79 13.60
CA VAL A 84 -13.72 -10.33 12.39
C VAL A 84 -14.55 -9.25 11.70
N LEU A 85 -14.36 -9.09 10.39
CA LEU A 85 -15.19 -8.22 9.56
C LEU A 85 -16.64 -8.70 9.60
N PHE A 86 -17.59 -7.81 9.82
CA PHE A 86 -19.03 -8.08 9.78
C PHE A 86 -19.65 -7.61 8.47
N GLU A 87 -20.70 -8.30 8.04
CA GLU A 87 -21.41 -8.00 6.82
C GLU A 87 -22.24 -6.71 6.95
N ASN A 88 -21.99 -5.75 6.06
CA ASN A 88 -22.73 -4.50 6.01
C ASN A 88 -24.27 -4.70 5.89
N PRO A 89 -24.78 -5.66 5.08
CA PRO A 89 -26.22 -5.99 5.05
C PRO A 89 -26.80 -6.40 6.41
N GLU A 90 -26.04 -7.16 7.22
CA GLU A 90 -26.49 -7.53 8.57
C GLU A 90 -26.60 -6.31 9.47
N ILE A 91 -25.63 -5.38 9.37
CA ILE A 91 -25.65 -4.11 10.11
C ILE A 91 -26.82 -3.22 9.70
N GLU A 92 -27.13 -3.12 8.40
CA GLU A 92 -28.31 -2.39 7.92
C GLU A 92 -29.62 -2.98 8.45
N ASN A 93 -29.77 -4.30 8.37
CA ASN A 93 -30.95 -5.01 8.87
C ASN A 93 -31.12 -4.83 10.39
N LEU A 94 -30.01 -4.80 11.13
CA LEU A 94 -29.97 -4.49 12.55
C LEU A 94 -30.45 -3.07 12.83
N CYS A 95 -30.00 -2.08 12.04
CA CYS A 95 -30.42 -0.69 12.19
C CYS A 95 -31.92 -0.51 11.87
N LYS A 96 -32.49 -1.27 10.93
CA LYS A 96 -33.93 -1.23 10.67
C LYS A 96 -34.78 -1.78 11.81
N ARG A 97 -34.28 -2.78 12.54
CA ARG A 97 -35.04 -3.50 13.60
C ARG A 97 -35.01 -2.81 14.95
N ILE A 98 -33.95 -2.05 15.24
CA ILE A 98 -33.87 -1.28 16.48
C ILE A 98 -34.66 0.02 16.25
N GLY A 99 -35.50 0.42 17.22
CA GLY A 99 -36.26 1.67 17.14
C GLY A 99 -35.35 2.92 17.26
N PRO A 100 -35.93 4.15 17.24
CA PRO A 100 -35.18 5.37 17.55
C PRO A 100 -34.41 5.20 18.86
N PHE A 101 -33.14 5.62 18.89
CA PHE A 101 -32.30 5.54 20.08
C PHE A 101 -31.77 6.93 20.40
N ASP A 102 -32.08 7.41 21.59
CA ASP A 102 -31.94 8.82 21.97
C ASP A 102 -30.72 9.08 22.87
N GLY A 103 -29.78 8.12 22.94
CA GLY A 103 -28.65 8.16 23.87
C GLY A 103 -27.28 8.00 23.23
N HIS A 104 -26.25 8.49 23.92
CA HIS A 104 -24.87 8.07 23.69
C HIS A 104 -24.61 6.80 24.50
N THR A 105 -24.16 5.73 23.83
CA THR A 105 -23.67 4.52 24.51
C THR A 105 -22.15 4.48 24.52
N GLY A 106 -21.59 4.10 25.67
CA GLY A 106 -20.18 3.73 25.77
C GLY A 106 -19.84 2.48 24.95
N PRO A 107 -18.55 2.20 24.74
CA PRO A 107 -18.13 0.99 24.03
C PRO A 107 -18.63 -0.27 24.75
N PRO A 108 -19.01 -1.33 24.00
CA PRO A 108 -19.56 -2.56 24.58
C PRO A 108 -18.50 -3.31 25.40
N GLY A 109 -18.90 -3.87 26.55
CA GLY A 109 -17.98 -4.58 27.45
C GLY A 109 -17.61 -6.00 26.98
N ARG A 110 -18.49 -6.63 26.18
CA ARG A 110 -18.32 -8.03 25.74
C ARG A 110 -17.09 -8.23 24.88
N ARG A 111 -16.90 -7.40 23.87
CA ARG A 111 -15.74 -7.39 22.95
C ARG A 111 -15.68 -6.08 22.18
N GLU A 112 -14.51 -5.79 21.63
CA GLU A 112 -14.24 -4.57 20.91
C GLU A 112 -15.04 -4.49 19.59
N VAL A 113 -15.55 -3.29 19.29
CA VAL A 113 -16.19 -2.94 18.03
C VAL A 113 -15.39 -1.81 17.40
N VAL A 114 -14.79 -2.08 16.25
CA VAL A 114 -13.92 -1.14 15.52
C VAL A 114 -14.59 -0.74 14.21
N PHE A 115 -14.53 0.56 13.91
CA PHE A 115 -15.01 1.15 12.66
C PHE A 115 -13.82 1.70 11.90
N ILE A 116 -13.71 1.32 10.63
CA ILE A 116 -12.68 1.86 9.74
C ILE A 116 -13.38 2.59 8.62
N ASP A 117 -13.27 3.92 8.62
CA ASP A 117 -13.87 4.79 7.62
C ASP A 117 -13.16 4.60 6.26
N LEU A 118 -13.96 4.47 5.21
CA LEU A 118 -13.54 4.45 3.82
C LEU A 118 -13.85 5.80 3.16
N PRO A 119 -13.05 6.22 2.16
CA PRO A 119 -13.33 7.45 1.41
C PRO A 119 -14.41 7.29 0.33
N PHE A 120 -15.00 6.09 0.19
CA PHE A 120 -16.03 5.73 -0.79
C PHE A 120 -17.00 4.71 -0.21
N ASP A 121 -18.13 4.51 -0.87
CA ASP A 121 -19.06 3.41 -0.56
C ASP A 121 -18.56 2.11 -1.20
N PHE A 122 -18.42 1.06 -0.39
CA PHE A 122 -17.86 -0.23 -0.82
C PHE A 122 -18.93 -1.32 -0.90
N ASP A 123 -19.78 -1.22 -1.91
CA ASP A 123 -20.95 -2.08 -2.06
C ASP A 123 -20.68 -3.45 -2.71
N ARG A 124 -19.45 -3.69 -3.16
CA ARG A 124 -18.99 -4.98 -3.72
C ARG A 124 -19.10 -6.13 -2.72
N LEU A 125 -18.95 -5.83 -1.43
CA LEU A 125 -19.08 -6.81 -0.35
C LEU A 125 -20.53 -7.26 -0.07
N LYS A 126 -21.50 -6.91 -0.93
CA LYS A 126 -22.86 -7.48 -0.89
C LYS A 126 -22.89 -8.98 -1.21
N GLN A 127 -21.95 -9.47 -2.01
CA GLN A 127 -21.92 -10.87 -2.44
C GLN A 127 -21.29 -11.76 -1.37
N PRO A 128 -21.99 -12.79 -0.84
CA PRO A 128 -21.49 -13.58 0.29
C PRO A 128 -20.13 -14.24 0.03
N TYR A 129 -19.92 -14.75 -1.19
CA TYR A 129 -18.65 -15.38 -1.56
C TYR A 129 -17.49 -14.38 -1.63
N GLU A 130 -17.72 -13.21 -2.23
CA GLU A 130 -16.70 -12.15 -2.29
C GLU A 130 -16.39 -11.59 -0.90
N PHE A 131 -17.42 -11.40 -0.07
CA PHE A 131 -17.27 -10.98 1.32
C PHE A 131 -16.40 -11.95 2.12
N ARG A 132 -16.72 -13.26 2.07
CA ARG A 132 -15.98 -14.28 2.82
C ARG A 132 -14.50 -14.31 2.44
N ASN A 133 -14.19 -14.28 1.14
CA ASN A 133 -12.81 -14.28 0.67
C ASN A 133 -12.06 -13.02 1.09
N PHE A 134 -12.73 -11.86 1.05
CA PHE A 134 -12.12 -10.62 1.51
C PHE A 134 -11.94 -10.59 3.04
N GLN A 135 -12.91 -11.09 3.80
CA GLN A 135 -12.79 -11.27 5.25
C GLN A 135 -11.60 -12.18 5.59
N LEU A 136 -11.41 -13.27 4.85
CA LEU A 136 -10.28 -14.18 5.02
C LEU A 136 -8.93 -13.50 4.73
N LEU A 137 -8.86 -12.70 3.66
CA LEU A 137 -7.67 -11.91 3.33
C LEU A 137 -7.31 -10.93 4.46
N LEU A 138 -8.30 -10.20 4.98
CA LEU A 138 -8.10 -9.24 6.08
C LEU A 138 -7.72 -9.94 7.39
N PHE A 139 -8.30 -11.11 7.67
CA PHE A 139 -7.94 -11.90 8.85
C PHE A 139 -6.50 -12.40 8.80
N ASN A 140 -6.07 -12.97 7.67
CA ASN A 140 -4.67 -13.38 7.51
C ASN A 140 -3.70 -12.18 7.57
N ALA A 141 -4.09 -11.04 7.00
CA ALA A 141 -3.29 -9.81 7.12
C ALA A 141 -3.13 -9.38 8.59
N ARG A 142 -4.18 -9.49 9.42
CA ARG A 142 -4.11 -9.22 10.86
C ARG A 142 -3.09 -10.10 11.55
N ILE A 143 -3.17 -11.43 11.33
CA ILE A 143 -2.26 -12.40 11.94
C ILE A 143 -0.83 -12.11 11.52
N HIS A 144 -0.60 -11.85 10.23
CA HIS A 144 0.73 -11.51 9.71
C HIS A 144 1.29 -10.26 10.40
N PHE A 145 0.49 -9.20 10.52
CA PHE A 145 0.90 -7.98 11.21
C PHE A 145 1.24 -8.24 12.68
N GLU A 146 0.40 -8.98 13.39
CA GLU A 146 0.67 -9.33 14.78
C GLU A 146 1.93 -10.17 14.97
N ASP A 147 2.15 -11.19 14.14
CA ASP A 147 3.35 -12.04 14.19
C ASP A 147 4.61 -11.22 13.92
N CYS A 148 4.60 -10.37 12.89
CA CYS A 148 5.74 -9.53 12.54
C CYS A 148 6.11 -8.53 13.63
N PHE A 149 5.12 -7.88 14.26
CA PHE A 149 5.40 -7.00 15.41
C PHE A 149 5.86 -7.80 16.63
N ALA A 150 5.22 -8.93 16.95
CA ALA A 150 5.58 -9.75 18.11
C ALA A 150 7.00 -10.32 18.01
N ARG A 151 7.46 -10.63 16.80
CA ARG A 151 8.82 -11.13 16.51
C ARG A 151 9.84 -10.01 16.31
N GLY A 152 9.42 -8.74 16.38
CA GLY A 152 10.30 -7.59 16.16
C GLY A 152 10.80 -7.45 14.72
N ILE A 153 10.13 -8.05 13.73
CA ILE A 153 10.50 -7.93 12.32
C ILE A 153 10.41 -6.45 11.90
N TRP A 154 9.31 -5.79 12.26
CA TRP A 154 9.11 -4.37 12.00
C TRP A 154 9.43 -3.52 13.23
N ALA A 155 10.55 -3.78 13.91
CA ALA A 155 11.00 -2.95 15.03
C ALA A 155 11.39 -1.52 14.57
N PRO A 156 11.29 -0.52 15.47
CA PRO A 156 11.82 0.81 15.20
C PRO A 156 13.35 0.82 15.22
N ASP A 157 13.95 1.67 14.39
CA ASP A 157 15.35 2.02 14.50
C ASP A 157 15.61 3.07 15.61
N HIS A 158 16.86 3.53 15.73
CA HIS A 158 17.27 4.55 16.69
C HIS A 158 16.58 5.90 16.53
N GLN A 159 15.98 6.18 15.36
CA GLN A 159 15.22 7.39 15.07
C GLN A 159 13.72 7.20 15.29
N GLY A 160 13.27 5.99 15.68
CA GLY A 160 11.86 5.66 15.84
C GLY A 160 11.16 5.35 14.52
N LEU A 161 11.90 5.02 13.46
CA LEU A 161 11.34 4.63 12.16
C LEU A 161 11.22 3.11 12.08
N TYR A 162 10.02 2.63 11.75
CA TYR A 162 9.68 1.21 11.73
C TYR A 162 9.93 0.60 10.34
N GLY A 163 10.27 -0.69 10.34
CA GLY A 163 10.42 -1.46 9.11
C GLY A 163 11.60 -1.00 8.25
N ARG A 164 12.70 -0.57 8.89
CA ARG A 164 13.90 -0.01 8.22
C ARG A 164 15.14 -0.89 8.28
N SER A 165 15.02 -2.15 8.71
CA SER A 165 16.16 -3.07 8.70
C SER A 165 16.71 -3.22 7.27
N PRO A 166 18.02 -3.49 7.09
CA PRO A 166 18.61 -3.67 5.75
C PRO A 166 17.86 -4.70 4.90
N THR A 167 17.39 -5.79 5.52
CA THR A 167 16.57 -6.81 4.87
C THR A 167 15.26 -6.25 4.33
N LEU A 168 14.51 -5.49 5.15
CA LEU A 168 13.25 -4.88 4.73
C LEU A 168 13.45 -3.82 3.65
N GLN A 169 14.53 -3.04 3.72
CA GLN A 169 14.84 -2.07 2.67
C GLN A 169 15.12 -2.76 1.33
N LEU A 170 15.83 -3.90 1.34
CA LEU A 170 16.08 -4.69 0.14
C LEU A 170 14.78 -5.29 -0.41
N GLU A 171 13.93 -5.82 0.47
CA GLU A 171 12.60 -6.32 0.16
C GLU A 171 11.71 -5.24 -0.51
N LEU A 172 11.69 -4.02 0.03
CA LEU A 172 10.96 -2.91 -0.55
C LEU A 172 11.50 -2.49 -1.92
N LYS A 173 12.84 -2.50 -2.11
CA LYS A 173 13.45 -2.21 -3.41
C LYS A 173 12.99 -3.20 -4.47
N LYS A 174 12.85 -4.48 -4.13
CA LYS A 174 12.33 -5.53 -5.03
C LYS A 174 10.88 -5.27 -5.41
N LEU A 175 10.01 -4.99 -4.43
CA LEU A 175 8.60 -4.62 -4.66
C LEU A 175 8.48 -3.39 -5.57
N THR A 176 9.28 -2.35 -5.29
CA THR A 176 9.31 -1.12 -6.07
C THR A 176 9.75 -1.36 -7.52
N ARG A 177 10.81 -2.17 -7.71
CA ARG A 177 11.30 -2.53 -9.04
C ARG A 177 10.23 -3.27 -9.84
N GLN A 178 9.57 -4.26 -9.23
CA GLN A 178 8.51 -5.02 -9.87
C GLN A 178 7.35 -4.11 -10.32
N HIS A 179 6.88 -3.23 -9.42
CA HIS A 179 5.82 -2.27 -9.74
C HIS A 179 6.21 -1.37 -10.92
N ASN A 180 7.42 -0.80 -10.91
CA ASN A 180 7.89 0.11 -11.96
C ASN A 180 8.04 -0.60 -13.32
N LEU A 181 8.57 -1.84 -13.35
CA LEU A 181 8.67 -2.62 -14.58
C LEU A 181 7.30 -2.87 -15.21
N ILE A 182 6.32 -3.26 -14.40
CA ILE A 182 4.95 -3.51 -14.89
C ILE A 182 4.29 -2.21 -15.33
N PHE A 183 4.44 -1.13 -14.56
CA PHE A 183 3.89 0.17 -14.90
C PHE A 183 4.43 0.68 -16.25
N ASP A 184 5.74 0.57 -16.50
CA ASP A 184 6.33 0.97 -17.77
C ASP A 184 5.96 0.00 -18.91
N ALA A 185 5.84 -1.30 -18.66
CA ALA A 185 5.30 -2.24 -19.65
C ALA A 185 3.89 -1.82 -20.11
N LEU A 186 3.04 -1.40 -19.18
CA LEU A 186 1.70 -0.90 -19.50
C LEU A 186 1.73 0.39 -20.33
N LYS A 187 2.71 1.28 -20.12
CA LYS A 187 2.92 2.44 -21.02
C LYS A 187 3.33 1.99 -22.42
N LYS A 188 4.23 1.02 -22.54
CA LYS A 188 4.68 0.49 -23.84
C LYS A 188 3.55 -0.14 -24.64
N PHE A 189 2.66 -0.88 -24.00
CA PHE A 189 1.43 -1.35 -24.64
C PHE A 189 0.57 -0.20 -25.19
N LYS A 190 0.44 0.93 -24.48
CA LYS A 190 -0.36 2.07 -24.95
C LYS A 190 0.21 2.71 -26.22
N VAL A 191 1.53 2.69 -26.40
CA VAL A 191 2.20 3.18 -27.60
C VAL A 191 2.45 2.09 -28.65
N LYS A 192 1.82 0.91 -28.49
CA LYS A 192 1.93 -0.24 -29.39
C LYS A 192 3.35 -0.81 -29.54
N ASP A 193 4.20 -0.60 -28.55
CA ASP A 193 5.53 -1.21 -28.46
C ASP A 193 5.45 -2.52 -27.66
N GLU A 194 4.90 -3.56 -28.29
CA GLU A 194 4.70 -4.86 -27.65
C GLU A 194 6.01 -5.58 -27.26
N PRO A 195 7.07 -5.61 -28.09
CA PRO A 195 8.32 -6.28 -27.73
C PRO A 195 8.93 -5.74 -26.44
N SER A 196 9.03 -4.41 -26.30
CA SER A 196 9.54 -3.78 -25.07
C SER A 196 8.63 -4.05 -23.87
N ALA A 197 7.30 -4.05 -24.07
CA ALA A 197 6.35 -4.35 -23.01
C ALA A 197 6.53 -5.79 -22.49
N GLN A 198 6.68 -6.76 -23.39
CA GLN A 198 6.87 -8.18 -23.04
C GLN A 198 8.20 -8.40 -22.32
N ALA A 199 9.29 -7.78 -22.78
CA ALA A 199 10.60 -7.86 -22.13
C ALA A 199 10.51 -7.40 -20.67
N LEU A 200 9.90 -6.23 -20.42
CA LEU A 200 9.70 -5.70 -19.07
C LEU A 200 8.85 -6.62 -18.18
N LEU A 201 7.80 -7.24 -18.71
CA LEU A 201 6.97 -8.21 -17.96
C LEU A 201 7.73 -9.50 -17.62
N LEU A 202 8.54 -10.02 -18.55
CA LEU A 202 9.39 -11.19 -18.29
C LEU A 202 10.43 -10.89 -17.20
N THR A 203 11.05 -9.71 -17.24
CA THR A 203 11.97 -9.25 -16.19
C THR A 203 11.24 -9.09 -14.86
N ALA A 204 9.99 -8.61 -14.84
CA ALA A 204 9.21 -8.52 -13.60
C ALA A 204 8.90 -9.92 -13.02
N ARG A 205 8.63 -10.91 -13.87
CA ARG A 205 8.32 -12.29 -13.48
C ARG A 205 9.47 -12.98 -12.74
N SER A 206 10.72 -12.68 -13.09
CA SER A 206 11.88 -13.30 -12.43
C SER A 206 11.98 -12.98 -10.92
N SER A 207 11.32 -11.91 -10.46
CA SER A 207 11.29 -11.52 -9.05
C SER A 207 10.25 -12.25 -8.20
N TYR A 208 9.33 -13.03 -8.78
CA TYR A 208 8.16 -13.56 -8.05
C TYR A 208 8.50 -14.39 -6.83
N SER A 209 9.49 -15.27 -6.90
CA SER A 209 9.93 -16.11 -5.76
C SER A 209 10.42 -15.25 -4.59
N GLU A 210 11.16 -14.18 -4.90
CA GLU A 210 11.64 -13.25 -3.87
C GLU A 210 10.49 -12.43 -3.27
N ILE A 211 9.53 -12.04 -4.10
CA ILE A 211 8.34 -11.30 -3.68
C ILE A 211 7.46 -12.16 -2.78
N VAL A 212 7.33 -13.47 -3.01
CA VAL A 212 6.58 -14.38 -2.14
C VAL A 212 7.23 -14.52 -0.76
N ASN A 213 8.57 -14.62 -0.70
CA ASN A 213 9.30 -14.80 0.56
C ASN A 213 9.38 -13.53 1.43
N ASN A 214 9.11 -12.36 0.83
CA ASN A 214 9.17 -11.04 1.46
C ASN A 214 8.27 -10.93 2.71
N THR A 215 8.75 -10.25 3.75
CA THR A 215 8.02 -10.04 5.04
C THR A 215 7.65 -8.59 5.30
N HIS A 216 7.89 -7.71 4.33
CA HIS A 216 7.55 -6.31 4.38
C HIS A 216 6.03 -6.09 4.45
N HIS A 217 5.59 -5.17 5.30
CA HIS A 217 4.17 -4.79 5.47
C HIS A 217 3.51 -4.23 4.20
N ARG A 218 4.33 -3.94 3.16
CA ARG A 218 3.90 -3.43 1.85
C ARG A 218 3.70 -4.52 0.80
N GLN A 219 4.12 -5.76 1.08
CA GLN A 219 4.08 -6.88 0.12
C GLN A 219 2.70 -7.01 -0.55
N PHE A 220 1.66 -7.29 0.24
CA PHE A 220 0.31 -7.49 -0.29
C PHE A 220 -0.37 -6.23 -0.82
N PRO A 221 -0.28 -5.06 -0.14
CA PRO A 221 -0.75 -3.82 -0.75
C PRO A 221 -0.17 -3.59 -2.15
N ASP A 222 1.14 -3.79 -2.33
CA ASP A 222 1.79 -3.56 -3.62
C ASP A 222 1.44 -4.64 -4.66
N ILE A 223 1.26 -5.92 -4.26
CA ILE A 223 0.74 -6.97 -5.16
C ILE A 223 -0.67 -6.62 -5.64
N LEU A 224 -1.59 -6.23 -4.75
CA LEU A 224 -2.95 -5.85 -5.13
C LEU A 224 -2.97 -4.60 -6.02
N ALA A 225 -2.07 -3.64 -5.77
CA ALA A 225 -1.87 -2.48 -6.63
C ALA A 225 -1.48 -2.88 -8.06
N ILE A 226 -0.52 -3.79 -8.20
CA ILE A 226 -0.07 -4.30 -9.51
C ILE A 226 -1.19 -5.04 -10.22
N LEU A 227 -1.88 -5.95 -9.52
CA LEU A 227 -3.00 -6.69 -10.10
C LEU A 227 -4.12 -5.75 -10.55
N PHE A 228 -4.37 -4.66 -9.82
CA PHE A 228 -5.32 -3.62 -10.22
C PHE A 228 -4.85 -2.86 -11.48
N MET A 229 -3.57 -2.48 -11.57
CA MET A 229 -3.03 -1.82 -12.77
C MET A 229 -3.20 -2.68 -14.03
N LEU A 230 -2.87 -3.98 -13.93
CA LEU A 230 -3.05 -4.94 -15.02
C LEU A 230 -4.52 -5.06 -15.41
N HIS A 231 -5.42 -5.15 -14.43
CA HIS A 231 -6.86 -5.20 -14.66
C HIS A 231 -7.36 -3.99 -15.44
N ARG A 232 -7.04 -2.78 -14.94
CA ARG A 232 -7.46 -1.52 -15.54
C ARG A 232 -6.91 -1.31 -16.95
N ALA A 233 -5.75 -1.90 -17.25
CA ALA A 233 -5.16 -1.87 -18.58
C ALA A 233 -5.70 -2.96 -19.53
N GLY A 234 -6.68 -3.76 -19.10
CA GLY A 234 -7.23 -4.87 -19.88
C GLY A 234 -6.26 -6.04 -20.07
N LYS A 235 -5.22 -6.14 -19.22
CA LYS A 235 -4.17 -7.16 -19.29
C LYS A 235 -4.50 -8.35 -18.39
N TYR A 236 -5.70 -8.91 -18.57
CA TYR A 236 -6.28 -9.96 -17.72
C TYR A 236 -5.47 -11.26 -17.74
N GLU A 237 -4.91 -11.65 -18.89
CA GLU A 237 -4.08 -12.86 -19.00
C GLU A 237 -2.81 -12.76 -18.14
N PHE A 238 -2.13 -11.61 -18.18
CA PHE A 238 -0.96 -11.35 -17.34
C PHE A 238 -1.32 -11.26 -15.87
N GLN A 239 -2.46 -10.63 -15.56
CA GLN A 239 -3.00 -10.58 -14.21
C GLN A 239 -3.22 -11.99 -13.65
N GLN A 240 -3.90 -12.85 -14.40
CA GLN A 240 -4.18 -14.23 -13.99
C GLN A 240 -2.88 -15.03 -13.86
N SER A 241 -1.99 -14.94 -14.85
CA SER A 241 -0.68 -15.60 -14.79
C SER A 241 0.13 -15.17 -13.56
N MET A 242 0.10 -13.89 -13.19
CA MET A 242 0.76 -13.42 -11.97
C MET A 242 0.15 -14.06 -10.72
N ARG A 243 -1.18 -14.11 -10.59
CA ARG A 243 -1.88 -14.75 -9.47
C ARG A 243 -1.49 -16.21 -9.32
N ASP A 244 -1.57 -16.96 -10.42
CA ASP A 244 -1.31 -18.40 -10.42
C ASP A 244 0.15 -18.69 -10.03
N ASN A 245 1.11 -17.98 -10.63
CA ASN A 245 2.51 -18.17 -10.30
C ASN A 245 2.82 -17.82 -8.83
N LEU A 246 2.29 -16.70 -8.32
CA LEU A 246 2.50 -16.30 -6.92
C LEU A 246 1.89 -17.30 -5.95
N LEU A 247 0.69 -17.81 -6.25
CA LEU A 247 0.03 -18.83 -5.44
C LEU A 247 0.80 -20.15 -5.44
N THR A 248 1.22 -20.63 -6.61
CA THR A 248 2.04 -21.84 -6.71
C THR A 248 3.32 -21.71 -5.90
N LEU A 249 4.03 -20.59 -6.06
CA LEU A 249 5.25 -20.32 -5.30
C LEU A 249 4.98 -20.22 -3.79
N ALA A 250 3.89 -19.58 -3.37
CA ALA A 250 3.51 -19.50 -1.96
C ALA A 250 3.27 -20.87 -1.33
N ARG A 251 2.60 -21.79 -2.05
CA ARG A 251 2.39 -23.17 -1.60
C ARG A 251 3.70 -23.97 -1.48
N THR A 252 4.71 -23.64 -2.29
CA THR A 252 6.01 -24.33 -2.28
C THR A 252 6.99 -23.72 -1.26
N LEU A 253 7.00 -22.40 -1.11
CA LEU A 253 8.06 -21.67 -0.39
C LEU A 253 7.67 -21.31 1.05
N LEU A 254 6.38 -21.12 1.33
CA LEU A 254 5.91 -20.71 2.64
C LEU A 254 5.46 -21.90 3.49
N PRO A 255 5.76 -21.91 4.80
CA PRO A 255 5.20 -22.89 5.73
C PRO A 255 3.66 -22.94 5.66
N GLU A 256 3.07 -24.11 5.94
CA GLU A 256 1.62 -24.30 5.89
C GLU A 256 0.85 -23.37 6.83
N ASN A 257 1.44 -23.04 7.98
CA ASN A 257 0.86 -22.16 8.99
C ASN A 257 1.26 -20.68 8.82
N ASP A 258 1.94 -20.32 7.74
CA ASP A 258 2.27 -18.92 7.46
C ASP A 258 1.02 -18.17 6.97
N PRO A 259 0.57 -17.11 7.65
CA PRO A 259 -0.64 -16.38 7.26
C PRO A 259 -0.55 -15.81 5.84
N ARG A 260 0.66 -15.50 5.34
CA ARG A 260 0.85 -15.01 3.98
C ARG A 260 0.40 -16.05 2.94
N ARG A 261 0.53 -17.34 3.22
CA ARG A 261 0.04 -18.40 2.34
C ARG A 261 -1.47 -18.30 2.13
N GLY A 262 -2.23 -18.11 3.22
CA GLY A 262 -3.68 -17.87 3.15
C GLY A 262 -4.04 -16.58 2.40
N MET A 263 -3.23 -15.53 2.53
CA MET A 263 -3.41 -14.30 1.75
C MET A 263 -3.18 -14.53 0.25
N PHE A 264 -2.18 -15.34 -0.15
CA PHE A 264 -1.95 -15.71 -1.56
C PHE A 264 -3.09 -16.57 -2.11
N GLU A 265 -3.63 -17.50 -1.33
CA GLU A 265 -4.80 -18.32 -1.69
C GLU A 265 -6.05 -17.46 -1.97
N CYS A 266 -6.23 -16.36 -1.22
CA CYS A 266 -7.31 -15.42 -1.49
C CYS A 266 -7.19 -14.71 -2.84
N LEU A 267 -5.98 -14.59 -3.43
CA LEU A 267 -5.78 -13.89 -4.70
C LEU A 267 -6.44 -14.59 -5.89
N GLU A 268 -6.53 -15.93 -5.85
CA GLU A 268 -7.18 -16.74 -6.89
C GLU A 268 -8.65 -16.33 -7.05
N GLN A 269 -9.30 -16.01 -5.93
CA GLN A 269 -10.75 -15.81 -5.85
C GLN A 269 -11.15 -14.34 -5.76
N LEU A 270 -10.18 -13.43 -5.59
CA LEU A 270 -10.43 -12.00 -5.46
C LEU A 270 -10.80 -11.38 -6.81
N ARG A 271 -12.02 -10.86 -6.93
CA ARG A 271 -12.47 -10.11 -8.11
C ARG A 271 -12.11 -8.65 -7.94
N LEU A 272 -11.06 -8.20 -8.63
CA LEU A 272 -10.67 -6.78 -8.58
C LEU A 272 -11.69 -5.94 -9.35
N ASP A 273 -11.96 -4.74 -8.83
CA ASP A 273 -12.85 -3.78 -9.46
C ASP A 273 -12.07 -2.76 -10.29
N GLU A 274 -12.71 -2.19 -11.31
CA GLU A 274 -12.10 -1.23 -12.24
C GLU A 274 -11.73 0.10 -11.59
N ILE A 275 -12.33 0.43 -10.44
CA ILE A 275 -12.17 1.71 -9.74
C ILE A 275 -11.05 1.62 -8.68
N GLY A 276 -10.78 0.43 -8.15
CA GLY A 276 -9.74 0.13 -7.18
C GLY A 276 -10.23 0.17 -5.72
N HIS A 277 -11.53 -0.02 -5.48
CA HIS A 277 -12.11 -0.08 -4.14
C HIS A 277 -11.53 -1.24 -3.31
N TYR A 278 -11.38 -2.45 -3.88
CA TYR A 278 -10.80 -3.60 -3.16
C TYR A 278 -9.39 -3.30 -2.64
N TYR A 279 -8.52 -2.80 -3.54
CA TYR A 279 -7.16 -2.40 -3.19
C TYR A 279 -7.18 -1.30 -2.11
N SER A 280 -8.00 -0.26 -2.31
CA SER A 280 -8.02 0.90 -1.42
C SER A 280 -8.54 0.54 -0.04
N THR A 281 -9.55 -0.32 0.04
CA THR A 281 -10.09 -0.86 1.30
C THR A 281 -9.05 -1.69 2.03
N PHE A 282 -8.36 -2.61 1.33
CA PHE A 282 -7.31 -3.43 1.94
C PHE A 282 -6.14 -2.59 2.44
N ASN A 283 -5.65 -1.64 1.64
CA ASN A 283 -4.57 -0.74 2.04
C ASN A 283 -4.98 0.19 3.20
N THR A 284 -6.25 0.58 3.30
CA THR A 284 -6.80 1.32 4.44
C THR A 284 -6.80 0.48 5.71
N TYR A 285 -7.19 -0.78 5.60
CA TYR A 285 -7.11 -1.72 6.72
C TYR A 285 -5.66 -1.94 7.19
N CYS A 286 -4.70 -2.15 6.27
CA CYS A 286 -3.29 -2.28 6.64
C CYS A 286 -2.74 -1.04 7.35
N ARG A 287 -3.13 0.18 6.94
CA ARG A 287 -2.77 1.42 7.65
C ARG A 287 -3.35 1.47 9.05
N HIS A 288 -4.61 1.05 9.20
CA HIS A 288 -5.24 0.97 10.49
C HIS A 288 -4.48 0.01 11.43
N LEU A 289 -4.16 -1.20 10.96
CA LEU A 289 -3.38 -2.17 11.73
C LEU A 289 -2.00 -1.65 12.11
N TRP A 290 -1.36 -0.92 11.20
CA TRP A 290 -0.08 -0.26 11.47
C TRP A 290 -0.22 0.80 12.56
N GLY A 291 -1.16 1.74 12.40
CA GLY A 291 -1.39 2.83 13.34
C GLY A 291 -1.76 2.36 14.75
N GLN A 292 -2.48 1.24 14.87
CA GLN A 292 -2.75 0.60 16.18
C GLN A 292 -1.48 0.19 16.93
N LYS A 293 -0.37 -0.07 16.23
CA LYS A 293 0.89 -0.55 16.82
C LYS A 293 1.94 0.53 16.98
N VAL A 294 1.98 1.50 16.07
CA VAL A 294 3.06 2.51 16.02
C VAL A 294 2.59 3.94 16.31
N GLY A 295 1.28 4.18 16.41
CA GLY A 295 0.71 5.53 16.56
C GLY A 295 0.40 6.22 15.23
N ASP A 296 0.13 7.53 15.29
CA ASP A 296 -0.38 8.33 14.16
C ASP A 296 0.39 9.66 14.00
N ASP A 297 1.72 9.58 13.99
CA ASP A 297 2.60 10.70 13.68
C ASP A 297 3.22 10.60 12.28
N TYR A 298 4.04 11.58 11.89
CA TYR A 298 4.68 11.59 10.58
C TYR A 298 5.72 10.46 10.40
N LYS A 299 6.30 9.94 11.49
CA LYS A 299 7.23 8.81 11.44
C LYS A 299 6.46 7.53 11.19
N ALA A 300 5.38 7.30 11.91
CA ALA A 300 4.45 6.20 11.68
C ALA A 300 3.91 6.22 10.24
N TYR A 301 3.48 7.40 9.77
CA TYR A 301 3.06 7.63 8.39
C TYR A 301 4.16 7.26 7.38
N TYR A 302 5.37 7.82 7.53
CA TYR A 302 6.48 7.52 6.62
C TYR A 302 6.84 6.03 6.67
N SER A 303 6.94 5.45 7.87
CA SER A 303 7.31 4.05 8.06
C SER A 303 6.30 3.08 7.45
N PHE A 304 5.03 3.45 7.39
CA PHE A 304 4.06 2.69 6.60
C PHE A 304 4.30 2.87 5.10
N HIS A 305 4.31 4.10 4.60
CA HIS A 305 4.25 4.36 3.16
C HIS A 305 5.57 4.07 2.43
N GLN A 306 6.70 4.52 2.99
CA GLN A 306 8.06 4.38 2.47
C GLN A 306 8.21 4.66 0.95
N ALA A 307 7.35 5.52 0.42
CA ALA A 307 7.28 5.95 -0.97
C ALA A 307 6.73 7.37 -1.01
N SER A 308 7.09 8.13 -2.06
CA SER A 308 6.67 9.52 -2.21
C SER A 308 5.42 9.72 -3.07
N PHE A 309 4.90 8.65 -3.66
CA PHE A 309 3.70 8.65 -4.50
C PHE A 309 2.89 7.36 -4.29
N PRO A 310 1.56 7.41 -4.43
CA PRO A 310 0.72 6.22 -4.29
C PRO A 310 0.94 5.25 -5.45
N ARG A 311 0.92 3.94 -5.17
CA ARG A 311 1.08 2.89 -6.20
C ARG A 311 -0.07 2.85 -7.21
N VAL A 312 -1.29 3.02 -6.72
CA VAL A 312 -2.61 3.22 -7.37
C VAL A 312 -3.62 3.50 -6.25
N PRO A 313 -4.90 3.85 -6.55
CA PRO A 313 -5.49 5.15 -6.21
C PRO A 313 -5.10 5.67 -4.81
N GLN A 314 -4.96 7.00 -4.68
CA GLN A 314 -4.43 7.63 -3.46
C GLN A 314 -5.01 7.07 -2.16
N GLY A 315 -6.32 6.85 -2.07
CA GLY A 315 -6.95 6.14 -0.96
C GLY A 315 -6.60 6.69 0.43
N GLY A 316 -6.23 7.96 0.56
CA GLY A 316 -5.72 8.58 1.80
C GLY A 316 -4.19 8.56 1.96
N PHE A 317 -3.44 8.27 0.90
CA PHE A 317 -1.98 8.31 0.89
C PHE A 317 -1.46 9.67 1.33
N TYR A 318 -2.12 10.78 0.99
CA TYR A 318 -1.69 12.13 1.41
C TYR A 318 -2.32 12.63 2.71
N SER A 319 -2.80 11.73 3.59
CA SER A 319 -3.49 12.12 4.84
C SER A 319 -2.68 13.09 5.72
N ILE A 320 -1.35 13.04 5.66
CA ILE A 320 -0.46 13.95 6.39
C ILE A 320 -0.52 15.41 5.89
N TYR A 321 -0.97 15.65 4.66
CA TYR A 321 -1.06 16.99 4.05
C TYR A 321 -2.50 17.40 3.70
N GLU A 322 -3.43 16.45 3.67
CA GLU A 322 -4.84 16.68 3.35
C GLU A 322 -5.46 17.78 4.22
N GLY A 323 -6.11 18.74 3.57
CA GLY A 323 -6.76 19.89 4.22
C GLY A 323 -5.81 20.93 4.82
N LYS A 324 -4.49 20.81 4.64
CA LYS A 324 -3.50 21.75 5.21
C LYS A 324 -3.18 22.90 4.26
N SER A 325 -2.93 24.06 4.85
CA SER A 325 -2.37 25.24 4.16
C SER A 325 -0.89 25.04 3.83
N ILE A 326 -0.36 25.84 2.90
CA ILE A 326 1.06 25.81 2.55
C ILE A 326 1.99 26.09 3.74
N TYR A 327 1.58 26.96 4.67
CA TYR A 327 2.35 27.25 5.89
C TYR A 327 2.44 26.03 6.82
N GLN A 328 1.34 25.28 6.95
CA GLN A 328 1.30 24.05 7.74
C GLN A 328 2.13 22.95 7.08
N ILE A 329 2.05 22.80 5.76
CA ILE A 329 2.88 21.84 5.00
C ILE A 329 4.36 22.17 5.21
N ARG A 330 4.78 23.42 5.01
CA ARG A 330 6.17 23.85 5.24
C ARG A 330 6.62 23.62 6.67
N SER A 331 5.75 23.80 7.64
CA SER A 331 6.06 23.52 9.05
C SER A 331 6.36 22.03 9.24
N ILE A 332 5.53 21.13 8.72
CA ILE A 332 5.78 19.68 8.77
C ILE A 332 7.13 19.31 8.13
N LEU A 333 7.44 19.92 6.97
CA LEU A 333 8.69 19.68 6.24
C LEU A 333 9.93 20.21 6.99
N ALA A 334 9.84 21.37 7.64
CA ALA A 334 10.93 21.89 8.47
C ALA A 334 11.15 21.05 9.74
N TRP A 335 10.07 20.52 10.31
CA TRP A 335 10.14 19.57 11.43
C TRP A 335 10.83 18.27 11.03
N SER A 336 10.52 17.71 9.85
CA SER A 336 11.19 16.49 9.38
C SER A 336 12.68 16.72 9.08
N ASP A 337 13.04 17.87 8.49
CA ASP A 337 14.45 18.24 8.28
C ASP A 337 15.24 18.23 9.61
N THR A 338 14.64 18.72 10.69
CA THR A 338 15.28 18.80 12.01
C THR A 338 15.33 17.44 12.72
N SER A 339 14.27 16.64 12.61
CA SER A 339 14.12 15.42 13.41
C SER A 339 14.71 14.16 12.77
N LEU A 340 14.76 14.10 11.44
CA LEU A 340 15.25 12.96 10.66
C LEU A 340 16.54 13.31 9.89
N GLY A 341 16.94 14.58 9.89
CA GLY A 341 18.08 15.09 9.14
C GLY A 341 17.68 15.57 7.74
N MET A 342 18.19 16.73 7.35
CA MET A 342 17.84 17.43 6.11
C MET A 342 18.06 16.61 4.82
N TYR A 343 19.07 15.74 4.81
CA TYR A 343 19.46 14.95 3.64
C TYR A 343 19.16 13.45 3.79
N SER A 344 18.38 13.06 4.80
CA SER A 344 17.98 11.67 4.95
C SER A 344 16.97 11.27 3.86
N PRO A 345 16.99 10.00 3.42
CA PRO A 345 15.97 9.46 2.51
C PRO A 345 14.54 9.69 2.99
N GLU A 346 14.32 9.64 4.30
CA GLU A 346 13.02 9.78 4.94
C GLU A 346 12.48 11.21 4.80
N THR A 347 13.33 12.19 5.09
CA THR A 347 13.04 13.60 4.89
C THR A 347 12.75 13.87 3.42
N SER A 348 13.63 13.44 2.51
CA SER A 348 13.43 13.62 1.07
C SER A 348 12.11 13.00 0.60
N CYS A 349 11.77 11.81 1.08
CA CYS A 349 10.50 11.17 0.76
C CYS A 349 9.30 12.02 1.19
N LEU A 350 9.28 12.53 2.44
CA LEU A 350 8.19 13.39 2.93
C LEU A 350 8.05 14.68 2.11
N TRP A 351 9.17 15.29 1.72
CA TRP A 351 9.19 16.46 0.83
C TRP A 351 8.62 16.13 -0.55
N LEU A 352 9.04 15.03 -1.17
CA LEU A 352 8.53 14.58 -2.46
C LEU A 352 7.04 14.21 -2.39
N THR A 353 6.58 13.62 -1.28
CA THR A 353 5.15 13.38 -1.03
C THR A 353 4.35 14.68 -1.01
N ALA A 354 4.89 15.75 -0.40
CA ALA A 354 4.23 17.05 -0.40
C ALA A 354 4.11 17.64 -1.80
N LEU A 355 5.16 17.50 -2.63
CA LEU A 355 5.12 17.95 -4.03
C LEU A 355 4.06 17.20 -4.84
N ASN A 356 3.99 15.88 -4.69
CA ASN A 356 2.97 15.07 -5.38
C ASN A 356 1.55 15.39 -4.88
N TYR A 357 1.37 15.62 -3.58
CA TYR A 357 0.09 16.10 -3.03
C TYR A 357 -0.33 17.44 -3.64
N LEU A 358 0.58 18.42 -3.68
CA LEU A 358 0.29 19.74 -4.26
C LEU A 358 -0.02 19.65 -5.77
N TRP A 359 0.63 18.73 -6.48
CA TRP A 359 0.32 18.43 -7.88
C TRP A 359 -1.11 17.89 -8.03
N ASP A 360 -1.47 16.87 -7.23
CA ASP A 360 -2.78 16.22 -7.30
C ASP A 360 -3.93 17.18 -6.90
N GLU A 361 -3.67 18.15 -6.02
CA GLU A 361 -4.60 19.22 -5.65
C GLU A 361 -4.64 20.40 -6.64
N GLY A 362 -3.82 20.38 -7.70
CA GLY A 362 -3.75 21.47 -8.69
C GLY A 362 -3.13 22.77 -8.15
N LYS A 363 -2.39 22.71 -7.03
CA LYS A 363 -1.74 23.88 -6.39
C LYS A 363 -0.36 24.14 -6.99
N THR A 364 -0.31 24.41 -8.30
CA THR A 364 0.93 24.52 -9.08
C THR A 364 1.93 25.54 -8.51
N GLN A 365 1.48 26.72 -8.08
CA GLN A 365 2.37 27.76 -7.54
C GLN A 365 3.00 27.35 -6.20
N ASP A 366 2.24 26.71 -5.32
CA ASP A 366 2.75 26.19 -4.05
C ASP A 366 3.79 25.08 -4.30
N LEU A 367 3.52 24.20 -5.26
CA LEU A 367 4.46 23.16 -5.68
C LEU A 367 5.76 23.78 -6.20
N ILE A 368 5.70 24.74 -7.14
CA ILE A 368 6.90 25.42 -7.65
C ILE A 368 7.69 26.03 -6.48
N SER A 369 7.00 26.70 -5.55
CA SER A 369 7.66 27.33 -4.41
C SER A 369 8.37 26.33 -3.50
N VAL A 370 7.71 25.22 -3.13
CA VAL A 370 8.33 24.16 -2.30
C VAL A 370 9.40 23.39 -3.06
N GLY A 371 9.14 23.10 -4.34
CA GLY A 371 10.03 22.34 -5.23
C GLY A 371 11.34 23.06 -5.48
N ARG A 372 11.33 24.39 -5.63
CA ARG A 372 12.54 25.20 -5.75
C ARG A 372 13.41 25.11 -4.51
N LEU A 373 12.82 25.17 -3.31
CA LEU A 373 13.57 25.02 -2.05
C LEU A 373 14.25 23.63 -1.98
N LEU A 374 13.52 22.58 -2.33
CA LEU A 374 14.05 21.22 -2.37
C LEU A 374 15.15 21.04 -3.43
N CYS A 375 14.98 21.57 -4.64
CA CYS A 375 15.99 21.45 -5.68
C CYS A 375 17.24 22.25 -5.33
N GLN A 376 17.09 23.49 -4.83
CA GLN A 376 18.20 24.33 -4.40
C GLN A 376 19.04 23.65 -3.32
N ARG A 377 18.43 23.02 -2.31
CA ARG A 377 19.19 22.33 -1.25
C ARG A 377 19.99 21.14 -1.78
N ILE A 378 19.48 20.42 -2.79
CA ILE A 378 20.12 19.23 -3.35
C ILE A 378 21.21 19.60 -4.35
N VAL A 379 20.97 20.61 -5.19
CA VAL A 379 21.97 21.09 -6.16
C VAL A 379 23.14 21.77 -5.44
N SER A 380 22.90 22.39 -4.28
CA SER A 380 23.95 23.02 -3.46
C SER A 380 24.80 22.03 -2.68
N LEU A 381 24.43 20.73 -2.63
CA LEU A 381 25.28 19.71 -2.02
C LEU A 381 26.54 19.47 -2.85
N GLU A 382 27.66 19.27 -2.17
CA GLU A 382 28.90 18.89 -2.83
C GLU A 382 28.74 17.58 -3.60
N LEU A 383 29.33 17.52 -4.80
CA LEU A 383 29.22 16.38 -5.70
C LEU A 383 29.61 15.06 -5.02
N HIS A 384 30.66 15.05 -4.21
CA HIS A 384 31.13 13.86 -3.51
C HIS A 384 30.02 13.24 -2.62
N ARG A 385 29.25 14.06 -1.89
CA ARG A 385 28.14 13.59 -1.05
C ARG A 385 26.96 13.04 -1.85
N ARG A 386 26.73 13.58 -3.06
CA ARG A 386 25.68 13.09 -3.95
C ARG A 386 26.03 11.73 -4.55
N LEU A 387 27.32 11.49 -4.82
CA LEU A 387 27.82 10.22 -5.34
C LEU A 387 27.85 9.12 -4.28
N GLU A 388 28.09 9.47 -3.01
CA GLU A 388 28.09 8.52 -1.88
C GLU A 388 26.71 7.91 -1.60
N SER A 389 25.62 8.62 -1.92
CA SER A 389 24.24 8.15 -1.68
C SER A 389 23.42 8.05 -2.96
N GLN A 390 23.30 6.82 -3.48
CA GLN A 390 22.45 6.53 -4.64
C GLN A 390 20.99 6.96 -4.44
N GLN A 391 20.50 6.91 -3.20
CA GLN A 391 19.13 7.32 -2.86
C GLN A 391 18.97 8.84 -2.90
N LEU A 392 19.91 9.59 -2.33
CA LEU A 392 19.88 11.05 -2.38
C LEU A 392 19.97 11.58 -3.82
N ASN A 393 20.77 10.94 -4.65
CA ASN A 393 20.83 11.21 -6.09
C ASN A 393 19.47 10.96 -6.78
N LEU A 394 18.80 9.84 -6.46
CA LEU A 394 17.47 9.54 -6.96
C LEU A 394 16.45 10.59 -6.50
N ASP A 395 16.43 10.92 -5.22
CA ASP A 395 15.52 11.89 -4.64
C ASP A 395 15.69 13.28 -5.27
N GLY A 396 16.94 13.68 -5.54
CA GLY A 396 17.27 14.89 -6.29
C GLY A 396 16.74 14.90 -7.72
N SER A 397 16.91 13.79 -8.44
CA SER A 397 16.38 13.64 -9.80
C SER A 397 14.85 13.70 -9.82
N VAL A 398 14.18 13.05 -8.86
CA VAL A 398 12.71 13.12 -8.72
C VAL A 398 12.26 14.54 -8.38
N ALA A 399 12.95 15.25 -7.47
CA ALA A 399 12.64 16.64 -7.14
C ALA A 399 12.69 17.55 -8.37
N CYS A 400 13.77 17.44 -9.16
CA CYS A 400 13.94 18.22 -10.38
C CYS A 400 12.83 17.88 -11.40
N PHE A 401 12.51 16.60 -11.58
CA PHE A 401 11.43 16.17 -12.46
C PHE A 401 10.06 16.75 -12.05
N LEU A 402 9.71 16.70 -10.76
CA LEU A 402 8.43 17.23 -10.27
C LEU A 402 8.36 18.77 -10.41
N LEU A 403 9.45 19.47 -10.13
CA LEU A 403 9.54 20.91 -10.34
C LEU A 403 9.38 21.25 -11.84
N GLY A 404 10.09 20.55 -12.72
CA GLY A 404 9.99 20.75 -14.16
C GLY A 404 8.57 20.51 -14.69
N ARG A 405 7.85 19.52 -14.16
CA ARG A 405 6.43 19.31 -14.49
C ARG A 405 5.54 20.49 -14.11
N ALA A 406 5.76 21.06 -12.94
CA ALA A 406 4.99 22.21 -12.46
C ALA A 406 5.30 23.48 -13.25
N GLU A 407 6.57 23.73 -13.56
CA GLU A 407 6.99 24.86 -14.38
C GLU A 407 6.50 24.73 -15.82
N GLU A 408 6.48 23.53 -16.39
CA GLU A 408 5.88 23.30 -17.70
C GLU A 408 4.38 23.59 -17.69
N ALA A 409 3.66 23.15 -16.66
CA ALA A 409 2.23 23.43 -16.49
C ALA A 409 1.95 24.92 -16.29
N ASP A 410 2.89 25.67 -15.70
CA ASP A 410 2.85 27.13 -15.53
C ASP A 410 3.32 27.89 -16.78
N GLY A 411 3.71 27.20 -17.86
CA GLY A 411 4.17 27.81 -19.12
C GLY A 411 5.64 28.27 -19.12
N ARG A 412 6.42 27.97 -18.06
CA ARG A 412 7.85 28.30 -17.97
C ARG A 412 8.69 27.21 -18.63
N LEU A 413 8.61 27.13 -19.95
CA LEU A 413 9.19 26.02 -20.71
C LEU A 413 10.72 25.91 -20.60
N GLY A 414 11.43 27.04 -20.48
CA GLY A 414 12.88 27.07 -20.26
C GLY A 414 13.27 26.47 -18.91
N ASP A 415 12.68 26.98 -17.82
CA ASP A 415 12.90 26.45 -16.47
C ASP A 415 12.57 24.95 -16.39
N ALA A 416 11.47 24.52 -17.03
CA ALA A 416 11.08 23.12 -17.10
C ALA A 416 12.12 22.26 -17.83
N GLN A 417 12.64 22.72 -18.96
CA GLN A 417 13.68 22.02 -19.72
C GLN A 417 14.96 21.85 -18.89
N ASP A 418 15.39 22.91 -18.21
CA ASP A 418 16.58 22.88 -17.35
C ASP A 418 16.42 21.87 -16.21
N ASN A 419 15.24 21.83 -15.59
CA ASN A 419 14.94 20.89 -14.51
C ASN A 419 14.86 19.43 -14.98
N TYR A 420 14.26 19.16 -16.15
CA TYR A 420 14.29 17.80 -16.72
C TYR A 420 15.71 17.36 -17.11
N PHE A 421 16.52 18.28 -17.65
CA PHE A 421 17.93 18.00 -17.96
C PHE A 421 18.74 17.73 -16.68
N CYS A 422 18.52 18.52 -15.63
CA CYS A 422 19.12 18.29 -14.31
C CYS A 422 18.77 16.90 -13.77
N ALA A 423 17.50 16.49 -13.88
CA ALA A 423 17.06 15.15 -13.47
C ALA A 423 17.79 14.03 -14.20
N VAL A 424 18.02 14.16 -15.51
CA VAL A 424 18.79 13.19 -16.32
C VAL A 424 20.26 13.17 -15.90
N ASN A 425 20.88 14.34 -15.76
CA ASN A 425 22.30 14.45 -15.42
C ASN A 425 22.61 13.86 -14.06
N LEU A 426 21.79 14.13 -13.04
CA LEU A 426 21.95 13.52 -11.72
C LEU A 426 22.01 12.00 -11.83
N ARG A 427 21.10 11.36 -12.57
CA ARG A 427 21.15 9.89 -12.73
C ARG A 427 22.38 9.43 -13.50
N ASN A 428 22.85 10.19 -14.50
CA ASN A 428 24.02 9.83 -15.30
C ASN A 428 25.33 9.84 -14.49
N GLU A 429 25.36 10.56 -13.36
CA GLU A 429 26.52 10.56 -12.46
C GLU A 429 26.80 9.18 -11.83
N ILE A 430 25.77 8.35 -11.64
CA ILE A 430 25.89 7.10 -10.85
C ILE A 430 25.45 5.83 -11.60
N ILE A 431 24.64 5.95 -12.64
CA ILE A 431 24.13 4.82 -13.42
C ILE A 431 24.58 5.00 -14.86
N ALA A 432 25.16 3.96 -15.45
CA ALA A 432 25.56 3.97 -16.86
C ALA A 432 24.41 4.42 -17.77
N SER A 433 24.72 5.20 -18.80
CA SER A 433 23.70 5.82 -19.67
C SER A 433 22.78 4.81 -20.37
N GLU A 434 23.26 3.58 -20.54
CA GLU A 434 22.55 2.49 -21.20
C GLU A 434 21.68 1.68 -20.24
N THR A 435 21.85 1.81 -18.92
CA THR A 435 21.00 1.08 -17.98
C THR A 435 19.63 1.75 -17.85
N TRP A 436 18.56 0.96 -17.96
CA TRP A 436 17.19 1.43 -17.76
C TRP A 436 17.00 1.98 -16.33
N ASP A 437 16.53 3.23 -16.24
CA ASP A 437 16.20 3.93 -15.00
C ASP A 437 14.89 4.73 -15.19
N PRO A 438 13.88 4.54 -14.33
CA PRO A 438 12.53 5.04 -14.59
C PRO A 438 12.43 6.56 -14.57
N ILE A 439 13.16 7.24 -13.66
CA ILE A 439 13.09 8.71 -13.57
C ILE A 439 13.84 9.36 -14.73
N ARG A 440 14.95 8.74 -15.17
CA ARG A 440 15.67 9.16 -16.38
C ARG A 440 14.81 9.00 -17.62
N VAL A 441 14.16 7.85 -17.81
CA VAL A 441 13.22 7.61 -18.90
C VAL A 441 12.12 8.67 -18.91
N ALA A 442 11.45 8.88 -17.77
CA ALA A 442 10.38 9.85 -17.68
C ALA A 442 10.86 11.28 -18.02
N SER A 443 12.05 11.66 -17.56
CA SER A 443 12.63 12.98 -17.84
C SER A 443 13.00 13.15 -19.33
N LEU A 444 13.58 12.13 -19.95
CA LEU A 444 13.91 12.12 -21.39
C LEU A 444 12.65 12.21 -22.26
N GLU A 445 11.58 11.49 -21.90
CA GLU A 445 10.29 11.59 -22.60
C GLU A 445 9.74 13.03 -22.55
N ARG A 446 9.89 13.74 -21.43
CA ARG A 446 9.50 15.16 -21.34
C ARG A 446 10.40 16.07 -22.16
N LEU A 447 11.72 15.86 -22.13
CA LEU A 447 12.66 16.61 -22.96
C LEU A 447 12.35 16.46 -24.45
N LEU A 448 12.06 15.24 -24.92
CA LEU A 448 11.63 14.99 -26.31
C LEU A 448 10.39 15.81 -26.69
N LEU A 449 9.37 15.81 -25.83
CA LEU A 449 8.15 16.57 -26.07
C LEU A 449 8.40 18.08 -26.11
N LEU A 450 9.25 18.60 -25.23
CA LEU A 450 9.62 20.02 -25.24
C LEU A 450 10.43 20.38 -26.49
N SER A 451 11.43 19.57 -26.87
CA SER A 451 12.22 19.77 -28.09
C SER A 451 11.36 19.84 -29.34
N LEU A 452 10.33 18.97 -29.46
CA LEU A 452 9.35 19.05 -30.54
C LEU A 452 8.54 20.34 -30.52
N ARG A 453 8.09 20.78 -29.34
CA ARG A 453 7.29 22.01 -29.19
C ARG A 453 8.08 23.27 -29.54
N VAL A 454 9.37 23.31 -29.23
CA VAL A 454 10.24 24.46 -29.53
C VAL A 454 10.93 24.37 -30.89
N GLY A 455 10.77 23.25 -31.62
CA GLY A 455 11.36 23.04 -32.94
C GLY A 455 12.87 22.73 -32.94
N ASP A 456 13.43 22.24 -31.83
CA ASP A 456 14.84 21.87 -31.72
C ASP A 456 15.07 20.41 -32.12
N SER A 457 15.30 20.17 -33.42
CA SER A 457 15.53 18.84 -33.97
C SER A 457 16.83 18.19 -33.46
N SER A 458 17.87 18.98 -33.20
CA SER A 458 19.16 18.45 -32.72
C SER A 458 19.05 17.92 -31.29
N ALA A 459 18.36 18.66 -30.41
CA ALA A 459 18.08 18.18 -29.07
C ALA A 459 17.18 16.93 -29.10
N TRP A 460 16.16 16.92 -29.96
CA TRP A 460 15.28 15.77 -30.10
C TRP A 460 16.03 14.48 -30.46
N GLU A 461 16.87 14.51 -31.50
CA GLU A 461 17.66 13.34 -31.94
C GLU A 461 18.57 12.81 -30.83
N ARG A 462 19.18 13.72 -30.07
CA ARG A 462 20.04 13.37 -28.94
C ARG A 462 19.27 12.60 -27.86
N TRP A 463 18.12 13.10 -27.45
CA TRP A 463 17.31 12.47 -26.40
C TRP A 463 16.71 11.13 -26.84
N ASP A 464 16.29 11.03 -28.10
CA ASP A 464 15.73 9.80 -28.66
C ASP A 464 16.78 8.69 -28.73
N ALA A 465 17.99 9.03 -29.17
CA ALA A 465 19.12 8.09 -29.19
C ALA A 465 19.52 7.60 -27.78
N MET A 466 19.41 8.44 -26.76
CA MET A 466 19.61 8.01 -25.37
C MET A 466 18.51 7.06 -24.90
N LEU A 467 17.25 7.39 -25.18
CA LEU A 467 16.10 6.57 -24.78
C LEU A 467 16.13 5.18 -25.41
N LYS A 468 16.42 5.09 -26.71
CA LYS A 468 16.51 3.81 -27.45
C LYS A 468 17.60 2.89 -26.90
N ARG A 469 18.76 3.44 -26.55
CA ARG A 469 19.86 2.65 -25.98
C ARG A 469 19.44 1.92 -24.70
N MET A 470 18.65 2.55 -23.84
CA MET A 470 18.21 1.92 -22.59
C MET A 470 17.25 0.74 -22.78
N TYR A 471 16.40 0.76 -23.80
CA TYR A 471 15.46 -0.33 -24.06
C TYR A 471 16.11 -1.51 -24.80
N ASN A 472 17.20 -1.27 -25.53
CA ASN A 472 17.89 -2.31 -26.31
C ASN A 472 18.93 -3.12 -25.51
N SER A 473 19.30 -2.67 -24.32
CA SER A 473 20.27 -3.30 -23.42
C SER A 473 19.63 -4.07 -22.26
N SER A 474 18.30 -4.22 -22.27
CA SER A 474 17.48 -4.79 -21.18
C SER A 474 17.26 -6.29 -21.31
#